data_AF-A0A8C5IGX5-F1
#
_entry.id   AF-A0A8C5IGX5-F1
#
_cell.length_a   1.000
_cell.length_b   1.000
_cell.length_c   1.000
_cell.angle_alpha   90.00
_cell.angle_beta   90.00
_cell.angle_gamma   90.00
#
_symmetry.space_group_name_H-M   'P 1'
#
loop_
_entity.id
_entity.type
_entity.pdbx_description
1 polymer ?
#
loop_
_entity_poly.entity_id
_entity_poly.type
_entity_poly.pdbx_seq_one_letter_code
_entity_poly.pdbx_strand_id
1 'polypeptide(L)'
;MAVTIPWFAEWFLKADDDTFVLLDNLRWLLAPLPPQRPLYLGKRFRPFARQGYMSGGAGYVLSRGALSRLAPALARGSCGRGGPEEDVALGQCLERLGVPVGDSRDTRGRETFHPFPPEIHLTHRFLPQCDSGGLGAPPVPPPWGPSSIRGVPLSPMSPPCPCALCASAAPALLGSAAPSSPCPCHQGV
;
A
#
# COMPACT_ATOMS: atom_id res chain seq x y z
N MET A 1 15.33 -13.53 -25.61
CA MET A 1 14.47 -12.42 -26.08
C MET A 1 15.06 -11.12 -25.56
N ALA A 2 15.32 -10.15 -26.44
CA ALA A 2 15.75 -8.82 -26.02
C ALA A 2 14.51 -8.03 -25.58
N VAL A 3 14.49 -7.56 -24.33
CA VAL A 3 13.42 -6.68 -23.85
C VAL A 3 13.72 -5.28 -24.38
N THR A 4 12.88 -4.78 -25.28
CA THR A 4 13.06 -3.45 -25.87
C THR A 4 12.14 -2.47 -25.16
N ILE A 5 12.74 -1.51 -24.44
CA ILE A 5 12.02 -0.39 -23.85
C ILE A 5 11.86 0.69 -24.93
N PRO A 6 10.66 1.29 -25.13
CA PRO A 6 10.47 2.33 -26.12
C PRO A 6 11.47 3.47 -25.91
N TRP A 7 12.20 3.85 -26.97
CA TRP A 7 13.32 4.78 -26.87
C TRP A 7 12.90 6.22 -26.50
N PHE A 8 11.64 6.58 -26.71
CA PHE A 8 11.08 7.89 -26.38
C PHE A 8 10.43 7.94 -24.98
N ALA A 9 10.23 6.81 -24.32
CA ALA A 9 9.53 6.75 -23.04
C ALA A 9 10.53 6.88 -21.88
N GLU A 10 10.40 7.97 -21.12
CA GLU A 10 11.29 8.27 -19.98
C GLU A 10 10.73 7.83 -18.63
N TRP A 11 9.40 7.72 -18.53
CA TRP A 11 8.67 7.40 -17.29
C TRP A 11 7.58 6.37 -17.56
N PHE A 12 7.39 5.45 -16.62
CA PHE A 12 6.46 4.33 -16.72
C PHE A 12 5.60 4.30 -15.46
N LEU A 13 4.29 4.47 -15.62
CA LEU A 13 3.30 4.46 -14.54
C LEU A 13 2.57 3.12 -14.55
N LYS A 14 2.48 2.47 -13.39
CA LYS A 14 1.47 1.44 -13.11
C LYS A 14 0.36 2.08 -12.29
N ALA A 15 -0.88 1.80 -12.65
CA ALA A 15 -2.09 2.20 -11.94
C ALA A 15 -3.09 1.05 -12.02
N ASP A 16 -3.97 0.94 -11.02
CA ASP A 16 -5.09 -0.01 -11.05
C ASP A 16 -6.31 0.63 -11.76
N ASP A 17 -7.31 -0.17 -12.09
CA ASP A 17 -8.53 0.25 -12.80
C ASP A 17 -9.45 1.15 -11.95
N ASP A 18 -9.20 1.22 -10.65
CA ASP A 18 -9.83 2.09 -9.67
C ASP A 18 -8.94 3.29 -9.26
N THR A 19 -7.80 3.50 -9.91
CA THR A 19 -6.86 4.58 -9.60
C THR A 19 -7.16 5.85 -10.42
N PHE A 20 -7.34 6.98 -9.75
CA PHE A 20 -7.43 8.30 -10.39
C PHE A 20 -6.09 9.03 -10.41
N VAL A 21 -5.68 9.55 -11.58
CA VAL A 21 -4.37 10.19 -11.77
C VAL A 21 -4.51 11.61 -12.35
N LEU A 22 -4.05 12.61 -11.60
CA LEU A 22 -3.89 13.98 -12.10
C LEU A 22 -2.56 14.10 -12.84
N LEU A 23 -2.58 13.90 -14.15
CA LEU A 23 -1.36 13.85 -14.97
C LEU A 23 -0.52 15.13 -14.92
N ASP A 24 -1.11 16.31 -14.75
CA ASP A 24 -0.35 17.56 -14.67
C ASP A 24 0.47 17.64 -13.38
N ASN A 25 -0.10 17.18 -12.26
CA ASN A 25 0.63 17.07 -11.00
C ASN A 25 1.75 16.04 -11.10
N LEU A 26 1.48 14.91 -11.76
CA LEU A 26 2.49 13.89 -11.99
C LEU A 26 3.63 14.41 -12.86
N ARG A 27 3.34 15.11 -13.96
CA ARG A 27 4.36 15.74 -14.81
C ARG A 27 5.20 16.74 -14.03
N TRP A 28 4.57 17.56 -13.20
CA TRP A 28 5.26 18.52 -12.35
C TRP A 28 6.21 17.83 -11.35
N LEU A 29 5.76 16.75 -10.70
CA LEU A 29 6.58 15.95 -9.79
C LEU A 29 7.83 15.35 -10.48
N LEU A 30 7.66 14.88 -11.71
CA LEU A 30 8.70 14.18 -12.46
C LEU A 30 9.66 15.12 -13.20
N ALA A 31 9.22 16.34 -13.54
CA ALA A 31 9.98 17.31 -14.32
C ALA A 31 11.41 17.58 -13.81
N PRO A 32 11.69 17.71 -12.49
CA PRO A 32 13.05 17.97 -12.02
C PRO A 32 13.93 16.71 -11.92
N LEU A 33 13.38 15.51 -12.13
CA LEU A 33 14.08 14.26 -11.88
C LEU A 33 14.74 13.73 -13.17
N PRO A 34 16.00 13.26 -13.11
CA PRO A 34 16.66 12.67 -14.27
C PRO A 34 16.11 11.26 -14.54
N PRO A 35 15.45 11.00 -15.69
CA PRO A 35 14.81 9.70 -15.96
C PRO A 35 15.82 8.56 -16.24
N GLN A 36 17.08 8.88 -16.53
CA GLN A 36 18.15 7.88 -16.67
C GLN A 36 18.61 7.32 -15.33
N ARG A 37 18.38 8.06 -14.23
CA ARG A 37 18.72 7.58 -12.89
C ARG A 37 17.66 6.56 -12.45
N PRO A 38 18.04 5.40 -11.88
CA PRO A 38 17.08 4.43 -11.38
C PRO A 38 16.29 5.03 -10.21
N LEU A 39 14.99 5.23 -10.43
CA LEU A 39 14.04 5.77 -9.48
C LEU A 39 12.77 4.94 -9.48
N TYR A 40 12.30 4.66 -8.25
CA TYR A 40 11.03 4.02 -7.94
C TYR A 40 10.25 4.96 -7.02
N LEU A 41 9.13 5.49 -7.51
CA LEU A 41 8.34 6.55 -6.86
C LEU A 41 6.92 6.05 -6.60
N GLY A 42 6.30 6.51 -5.52
CA GLY A 42 4.94 6.14 -5.16
C GLY A 42 4.67 6.34 -3.67
N LYS A 43 3.64 5.67 -3.13
CA LYS A 43 3.39 5.64 -1.68
C LYS A 43 4.23 4.55 -1.00
N ARG A 44 5.27 4.95 -0.25
CA ARG A 44 6.20 4.00 0.38
C ARG A 44 5.60 3.32 1.61
N PHE A 45 5.50 1.99 1.57
CA PHE A 45 5.30 1.10 2.71
C PHE A 45 6.62 0.40 3.10
N ARG A 46 6.75 0.01 4.37
CA ARG A 46 7.98 -0.58 4.94
C ARG A 46 7.90 -2.01 5.51
N PRO A 47 6.72 -2.61 5.79
CA PRO A 47 6.70 -3.91 6.48
C PRO A 47 7.43 -5.06 5.79
N PHE A 48 7.56 -5.05 4.45
CA PHE A 48 7.95 -6.24 3.67
C PHE A 48 9.20 -6.08 2.78
N ALA A 49 9.87 -4.94 2.83
CA ALA A 49 11.15 -4.68 2.14
C ALA A 49 12.00 -3.71 2.96
N ARG A 50 13.33 -3.88 3.02
CA ARG A 50 14.19 -3.07 3.91
C ARG A 50 14.19 -1.59 3.52
N GLN A 51 14.28 -1.31 2.21
CA GLN A 51 14.11 0.00 1.64
C GLN A 51 12.63 0.39 1.50
N GLY A 52 11.70 -0.53 1.75
CA GLY A 52 10.28 -0.38 1.48
C GLY A 52 9.91 -0.64 0.02
N TYR A 53 8.61 -0.62 -0.25
CA TYR A 53 7.99 -0.82 -1.55
C TYR A 53 6.91 0.23 -1.77
N MET A 54 6.49 0.46 -3.00
CA MET A 54 5.40 1.39 -3.30
C MET A 54 4.08 0.63 -3.36
N SER A 55 3.05 1.12 -2.67
CA SER A 55 1.71 0.51 -2.70
C SER A 55 1.19 0.41 -4.13
N GLY A 56 0.66 -0.77 -4.50
CA GLY A 56 0.07 -1.04 -5.80
C GLY A 56 -1.15 -0.17 -6.11
N GLY A 57 -2.09 -0.07 -5.16
CA GLY A 57 -3.35 0.66 -5.33
C GLY A 57 -3.19 2.19 -5.35
N ALA A 58 -2.11 2.72 -4.78
CA ALA A 58 -1.78 4.15 -4.95
C ALA A 58 -1.22 4.46 -6.34
N GLY A 59 -0.83 3.43 -7.09
CA GLY A 59 0.03 3.55 -8.26
C GLY A 59 1.48 3.82 -7.91
N TYR A 60 2.37 3.51 -8.85
CA TYR A 60 3.80 3.79 -8.73
C TYR A 60 4.42 4.10 -10.07
N VAL A 61 5.55 4.81 -10.05
CA VAL A 61 6.28 5.26 -11.23
C VAL A 61 7.70 4.73 -11.21
N LEU A 62 8.11 4.20 -12.35
CA LEU A 62 9.47 3.79 -12.65
C LEU A 62 10.07 4.74 -13.68
N SER A 63 11.25 5.25 -13.38
CA SER A 63 12.13 5.87 -14.39
C SER A 63 12.58 4.86 -15.45
N ARG A 64 13.00 5.35 -16.62
CA ARG A 64 13.69 4.54 -17.63
C ARG A 64 14.88 3.79 -17.05
N GLY A 65 15.71 4.46 -16.24
CA GLY A 65 16.86 3.82 -15.58
C GLY A 65 16.48 2.64 -14.68
N ALA A 66 15.33 2.72 -13.98
CA ALA A 66 14.82 1.62 -13.17
C ALA A 66 14.31 0.48 -14.05
N LEU A 67 13.51 0.78 -15.07
CA LEU A 67 12.95 -0.24 -15.96
C LEU A 67 14.04 -0.96 -16.76
N SER A 68 15.11 -0.27 -17.17
CA SER A 68 16.27 -0.87 -17.84
C SER A 68 16.97 -1.94 -16.99
N ARG A 69 16.88 -1.86 -15.65
CA ARG A 69 17.39 -2.92 -14.75
C ARG A 69 16.35 -4.01 -14.51
N LEU A 70 15.10 -3.60 -14.28
CA LEU A 70 14.00 -4.50 -13.94
C LEU A 70 13.63 -5.45 -15.08
N ALA A 71 13.42 -4.93 -16.29
CA ALA A 71 12.84 -5.72 -17.37
C ALA A 71 13.71 -6.92 -17.79
N PRO A 72 15.05 -6.78 -17.91
CA PRO A 72 15.92 -7.93 -18.13
C PRO A 72 15.96 -8.90 -16.94
N ALA A 73 15.82 -8.41 -15.70
CA ALA A 73 15.80 -9.26 -14.51
C ALA A 73 14.52 -10.12 -14.46
N LEU A 74 13.37 -9.54 -14.83
CA LEU A 74 12.11 -10.26 -14.96
C LEU A 74 12.20 -11.33 -16.07
N ALA A 75 12.73 -10.97 -17.25
CA ALA A 75 12.88 -11.90 -18.37
C ALA A 75 13.80 -13.09 -18.07
N ARG A 76 14.80 -12.92 -17.19
CA ARG A 76 15.69 -13.99 -16.73
C ARG A 76 15.18 -14.74 -15.50
N GLY A 77 14.07 -14.30 -14.90
CA GLY A 77 13.58 -14.85 -13.63
C GLY A 77 14.47 -14.52 -12.42
N SER A 78 15.35 -13.52 -12.52
CA SER A 78 16.27 -13.13 -11.44
C SER A 78 15.57 -12.53 -10.22
N CYS A 79 14.32 -12.10 -10.38
CA CYS A 79 13.47 -11.64 -9.29
C CYS A 79 12.89 -12.80 -8.44
N GLY A 80 13.12 -14.07 -8.80
CA GLY A 80 12.49 -15.22 -8.14
C GLY A 80 11.02 -15.40 -8.54
N ARG A 81 10.32 -16.35 -7.89
CA ARG A 81 8.86 -16.46 -8.02
C ARG A 81 8.22 -15.33 -7.22
N GLY A 82 7.39 -14.51 -7.87
CA GLY A 82 6.64 -13.46 -7.20
C GLY A 82 5.77 -14.00 -6.07
N GLY A 83 5.49 -13.15 -5.08
CA GLY A 83 4.48 -13.41 -4.05
C GLY A 83 3.06 -13.15 -4.56
N PRO A 84 2.04 -13.37 -3.71
CA PRO A 84 0.66 -13.04 -4.06
C PRO A 84 0.46 -11.53 -4.28
N GLU A 85 1.22 -10.70 -3.57
CA GLU A 85 1.21 -9.24 -3.69
C GLU A 85 2.29 -8.77 -4.68
N GLU A 86 1.83 -8.27 -5.83
CA GLU A 86 2.69 -7.77 -6.92
C GLU A 86 3.63 -6.66 -6.45
N ASP A 87 3.11 -5.70 -5.70
CA ASP A 87 3.83 -4.50 -5.27
C ASP A 87 4.96 -4.83 -4.27
N VAL A 88 4.71 -5.76 -3.35
CA VAL A 88 5.71 -6.31 -2.43
C VAL A 88 6.79 -7.05 -3.22
N ALA A 89 6.40 -7.95 -4.13
CA ALA A 89 7.34 -8.74 -4.92
C ALA A 89 8.22 -7.85 -5.81
N LEU A 90 7.61 -6.84 -6.44
CA LEU A 90 8.31 -5.85 -7.26
C LEU A 90 9.28 -5.03 -6.41
N GLY A 91 8.84 -4.49 -5.26
CA GLY A 91 9.68 -3.69 -4.38
C GLY A 91 10.90 -4.45 -3.87
N GLN A 92 10.72 -5.72 -3.50
CA GLN A 92 11.83 -6.61 -3.12
C GLN A 92 12.79 -6.88 -4.28
N CYS A 93 12.28 -7.04 -5.51
CA CYS A 93 13.18 -7.20 -6.65
C CYS A 93 13.96 -5.93 -6.96
N LEU A 94 13.30 -4.76 -6.95
CA LEU A 94 13.95 -3.48 -7.18
C LEU A 94 15.03 -3.19 -6.13
N GLU A 95 14.81 -3.57 -4.87
CA GLU A 95 15.83 -3.55 -3.82
C GLU A 95 17.05 -4.40 -4.19
N ARG A 96 16.86 -5.65 -4.61
CA ARG A 96 17.96 -6.53 -5.05
C ARG A 96 18.71 -5.98 -6.27
N LEU A 97 18.01 -5.27 -7.15
CA LEU A 97 18.60 -4.64 -8.35
C LEU A 97 19.24 -3.27 -8.06
N GLY A 98 19.29 -2.86 -6.79
CA GLY A 98 19.85 -1.58 -6.36
C GLY A 98 19.12 -0.38 -6.97
N VAL A 99 17.80 -0.50 -7.20
CA VAL A 99 16.94 0.60 -7.60
C VAL A 99 16.38 1.26 -6.34
N PRO A 100 16.81 2.48 -5.99
CA PRO A 100 16.38 3.14 -4.77
C PRO A 100 14.94 3.63 -4.86
N VAL A 101 14.27 3.64 -3.70
CA VAL A 101 13.03 4.41 -3.51
C VAL A 101 13.34 5.89 -3.59
N GLY A 102 12.56 6.64 -4.36
CA GLY A 102 12.64 8.10 -4.43
C GLY A 102 11.58 8.76 -3.54
N ASP A 103 11.80 10.04 -3.24
CA ASP A 103 10.80 10.87 -2.57
C ASP A 103 9.82 11.42 -3.62
N SER A 104 8.54 11.14 -3.42
CA SER A 104 7.43 11.52 -4.29
C SER A 104 6.55 12.61 -3.66
N ARG A 105 6.91 13.11 -2.47
CA ARG A 105 6.12 14.13 -1.78
C ARG A 105 6.22 15.48 -2.46
N ASP A 106 5.20 16.32 -2.26
CA ASP A 106 5.19 17.67 -2.81
C ASP A 106 6.23 18.59 -2.13
N THR A 107 6.35 19.84 -2.58
CA THR A 107 7.27 20.85 -2.02
C THR A 107 7.02 21.18 -0.55
N ARG A 108 5.87 20.78 0.01
CA ARG A 108 5.53 20.93 1.43
C ARG A 108 5.70 19.62 2.20
N GLY A 109 6.28 18.59 1.58
CA GLY A 109 6.47 17.27 2.18
C GLY A 109 5.18 16.48 2.37
N ARG A 110 4.11 16.79 1.62
CA ARG A 110 2.83 16.08 1.69
C ARG A 110 2.79 14.93 0.70
N GLU A 111 2.05 13.89 1.04
CA GLU A 111 1.81 12.73 0.17
C GLU A 111 1.11 13.15 -1.12
N THR A 112 1.52 12.55 -2.24
CA THR A 112 0.94 12.76 -3.58
C THR A 112 0.41 11.46 -4.19
N PHE A 113 0.74 10.32 -3.57
CA PHE A 113 0.24 8.98 -3.90
C PHE A 113 -0.57 8.47 -2.71
N HIS A 114 -1.82 8.10 -2.95
CA HIS A 114 -2.79 7.80 -1.90
C HIS A 114 -3.35 6.39 -2.10
N PRO A 115 -3.11 5.45 -1.18
CA PRO A 115 -3.50 4.04 -1.33
C PRO A 115 -4.93 3.75 -0.86
N PHE A 116 -5.62 4.76 -0.32
CA PHE A 116 -6.96 4.61 0.25
C PHE A 116 -7.95 5.49 -0.51
N PRO A 117 -9.24 5.12 -0.47
CA PRO A 117 -10.30 5.92 -1.09
C PRO A 117 -10.30 7.38 -0.61
N PRO A 118 -10.67 8.35 -1.48
CA PRO A 118 -10.69 9.76 -1.14
C PRO A 118 -11.46 10.09 0.14
N GLU A 119 -12.51 9.32 0.46
CA GLU A 119 -13.34 9.51 1.65
C GLU A 119 -12.51 9.47 2.94
N ILE A 120 -11.54 8.56 3.04
CA ILE A 120 -10.65 8.44 4.20
C ILE A 120 -9.74 9.67 4.32
N HIS A 121 -9.36 10.25 3.19
CA HIS A 121 -8.47 11.41 3.13
C HIS A 121 -9.19 12.76 3.34
N LEU A 122 -10.48 12.84 2.99
CA LEU A 122 -11.26 14.07 3.03
C LEU A 122 -12.06 14.24 4.33
N THR A 123 -12.47 13.14 4.97
CA THR A 123 -13.39 13.21 6.12
C THR A 123 -12.69 13.16 7.47
N HIS A 124 -11.40 12.84 7.51
CA HIS A 124 -10.65 12.50 8.74
C HIS A 124 -11.31 11.41 9.61
N ARG A 125 -12.37 10.75 9.13
CA ARG A 125 -12.90 9.53 9.71
C ARG A 125 -12.02 8.41 9.20
N PHE A 126 -10.93 8.16 9.94
CA PHE A 126 -10.37 6.83 9.93
C PHE A 126 -11.50 5.88 10.31
N LEU A 127 -11.80 4.91 9.43
CA LEU A 127 -12.66 3.81 9.81
C LEU A 127 -12.17 3.33 11.18
N PRO A 128 -13.08 3.12 12.15
CA PRO A 128 -12.68 2.64 13.46
C PRO A 128 -11.75 1.46 13.21
N GLN A 129 -10.57 1.51 13.83
CA GLN A 129 -9.66 0.38 13.84
C GLN A 129 -10.53 -0.86 14.08
N CYS A 130 -10.36 -1.90 13.27
CA CYS A 130 -10.74 -3.22 13.73
C CYS A 130 -9.84 -3.48 14.93
N ASP A 131 -10.25 -2.98 16.10
CA ASP A 131 -9.63 -3.24 17.36
C ASP A 131 -9.63 -4.75 17.46
N SER A 132 -8.44 -5.33 17.41
CA SER A 132 -8.19 -6.67 17.90
C SER A 132 -8.60 -6.68 19.37
N GLY A 133 -9.90 -6.91 19.60
CA GLY A 133 -10.63 -7.02 20.84
C GLY A 133 -10.02 -6.31 22.06
N GLY A 134 -10.61 -5.18 22.44
CA GLY A 134 -10.56 -4.76 23.84
C GLY A 134 -10.82 -3.28 24.07
N LEU A 135 -12.05 -2.97 24.49
CA LEU A 135 -12.43 -1.87 25.39
C LEU A 135 -11.78 -0.52 25.09
N GLY A 136 -12.57 0.37 24.48
CA GLY A 136 -12.26 1.77 24.19
C GLY A 136 -11.08 2.32 24.96
N ALA A 137 -9.93 2.36 24.28
CA ALA A 137 -8.85 3.22 24.72
C ALA A 137 -9.30 4.67 24.44
N PRO A 138 -9.37 5.56 25.44
CA PRO A 138 -9.56 6.97 25.13
C PRO A 138 -8.40 7.45 24.25
N PRO A 139 -8.61 8.49 23.42
CA PRO A 139 -7.58 9.00 22.53
C PRO A 139 -6.29 9.27 23.31
N VAL A 140 -5.19 8.69 22.84
CA VAL A 140 -3.86 8.96 23.39
C VAL A 140 -3.63 10.47 23.32
N PRO A 141 -3.48 11.19 24.44
CA PRO A 141 -3.21 12.61 24.39
C PRO A 141 -1.82 12.84 23.77
N PRO A 142 -1.59 13.98 23.09
CA PRO A 142 -0.25 14.34 22.63
C PRO A 142 0.74 14.32 23.82
N PRO A 143 2.04 14.05 23.58
CA PRO A 143 2.96 13.60 24.62
C PRO A 143 3.43 14.76 25.52
N TRP A 144 2.56 15.27 26.39
CA TRP A 144 2.91 16.20 27.47
C TRP A 144 1.97 16.04 28.69
N GLY A 145 2.47 15.43 29.78
CA GLY A 145 1.97 15.65 31.16
C GLY A 145 1.02 14.60 31.80
N PRO A 146 0.92 14.51 33.15
CA PRO A 146 1.22 13.27 33.88
C PRO A 146 0.09 12.58 34.69
N SER A 147 0.26 11.25 34.84
CA SER A 147 0.01 10.29 35.95
C SER A 147 -1.31 10.20 36.74
N SER A 148 -1.74 8.93 36.94
CA SER A 148 -2.67 8.35 37.95
C SER A 148 -4.14 8.27 37.50
N ILE A 149 -4.85 7.13 37.57
CA ILE A 149 -5.42 6.47 38.77
C ILE A 149 -5.87 5.02 38.47
N ARG A 150 -5.94 4.18 39.52
CA ARG A 150 -6.23 2.73 39.59
C ARG A 150 -7.73 2.36 39.51
N GLY A 151 -7.99 1.13 39.01
CA GLY A 151 -8.86 0.14 39.68
C GLY A 151 -10.26 -0.14 39.11
N VAL A 152 -10.44 -1.29 38.42
CA VAL A 152 -11.74 -2.00 38.22
C VAL A 152 -11.45 -3.53 38.06
N PRO A 153 -12.26 -4.46 38.63
CA PRO A 153 -11.97 -5.90 38.62
C PRO A 153 -12.43 -6.59 37.31
N LEU A 154 -11.72 -7.66 36.93
CA LEU A 154 -11.93 -8.44 35.69
C LEU A 154 -12.98 -9.54 35.88
N SER A 155 -13.98 -9.61 34.99
CA SER A 155 -14.85 -10.78 34.77
C SER A 155 -14.34 -11.66 33.61
N PRO A 156 -14.69 -12.96 33.56
CA PRO A 156 -13.96 -13.93 32.74
C PRO A 156 -14.25 -13.79 31.24
N MET A 157 -13.19 -13.79 30.43
CA MET A 157 -13.21 -13.63 28.98
C MET A 157 -13.67 -14.92 28.27
N SER A 158 -14.57 -14.79 27.30
CA SER A 158 -14.78 -15.79 26.23
C SER A 158 -13.77 -15.57 25.10
N PRO A 159 -13.39 -16.59 24.30
CA PRO A 159 -12.23 -16.50 23.40
C PRO A 159 -12.52 -15.67 22.15
N PRO A 160 -11.53 -14.94 21.59
CA PRO A 160 -11.73 -14.12 20.39
C PRO A 160 -11.59 -14.93 19.08
N CYS A 161 -12.45 -14.64 18.10
CA CYS A 161 -12.31 -15.10 16.71
C CYS A 161 -11.16 -14.35 16.00
N PRO A 162 -10.37 -15.00 15.12
CA PRO A 162 -9.26 -14.34 14.42
C PRO A 162 -9.70 -13.56 13.17
N CYS A 163 -9.18 -12.33 13.03
CA CYS A 163 -9.41 -11.36 11.94
C CYS A 163 -8.82 -11.73 10.56
N ALA A 164 -8.46 -12.99 10.31
CA ALA A 164 -7.68 -13.36 9.13
C ALA A 164 -8.47 -13.38 7.79
N LEU A 165 -9.78 -13.09 7.79
CA LEU A 165 -10.64 -13.35 6.63
C LEU A 165 -11.10 -12.11 5.85
N CYS A 166 -10.81 -10.88 6.32
CA CYS A 166 -11.23 -9.68 5.57
C CYS A 166 -10.28 -9.28 4.42
N ALA A 167 -9.15 -9.97 4.24
CA ALA A 167 -8.17 -9.61 3.21
C ALA A 167 -8.39 -10.28 1.85
N SER A 168 -9.41 -11.15 1.69
CA SER A 168 -9.67 -11.83 0.42
C SER A 168 -11.14 -11.72 0.01
N ALA A 169 -11.52 -10.61 -0.61
CA ALA A 169 -12.77 -10.52 -1.34
C ALA A 169 -12.49 -9.90 -2.72
N ALA A 170 -12.02 -10.73 -3.65
CA ALA A 170 -12.17 -10.49 -5.09
C ALA A 170 -13.50 -11.14 -5.57
N PRO A 171 -14.18 -10.59 -6.59
CA PRO A 171 -15.51 -11.05 -6.99
C PRO A 171 -15.41 -12.35 -7.81
N ALA A 172 -16.00 -13.44 -7.29
CA ALA A 172 -16.16 -14.66 -8.08
C ALA A 172 -17.43 -14.56 -8.95
N LEU A 173 -17.24 -14.46 -10.26
CA LEU A 173 -18.27 -14.68 -11.26
C LEU A 173 -18.54 -16.18 -11.42
N LEU A 174 -19.85 -16.51 -11.37
CA LEU A 174 -20.58 -17.71 -11.79
C LEU A 174 -19.95 -19.10 -11.60
N GLY A 175 -20.55 -19.86 -10.68
CA GLY A 175 -20.79 -21.29 -10.88
C GLY A 175 -20.21 -22.26 -9.86
N SER A 176 -20.61 -22.17 -8.59
CA SER A 176 -21.04 -23.33 -7.78
C SER A 176 -21.42 -22.90 -6.35
N ALA A 177 -22.39 -23.63 -5.79
CA ALA A 177 -23.08 -23.50 -4.50
C ALA A 177 -22.47 -22.58 -3.41
N ALA A 178 -23.24 -21.57 -3.00
CA ALA A 178 -23.03 -20.78 -1.80
C ALA A 178 -23.22 -21.63 -0.52
N PRO A 179 -22.38 -21.49 0.52
CA PRO A 179 -22.81 -21.74 1.88
C PRO A 179 -23.60 -20.52 2.37
N SER A 180 -24.86 -20.78 2.68
CA SER A 180 -25.74 -19.91 3.45
C SER A 180 -25.13 -19.53 4.80
N SER A 181 -24.88 -18.24 5.04
CA SER A 181 -25.24 -17.47 6.26
C SER A 181 -24.38 -16.20 6.38
N PRO A 182 -24.97 -15.00 6.53
CA PRO A 182 -24.24 -13.81 6.95
C PRO A 182 -23.87 -13.89 8.43
N CYS A 183 -22.68 -13.41 8.81
CA CYS A 183 -22.31 -13.26 10.22
C CYS A 183 -23.30 -12.30 10.92
N PRO A 184 -23.82 -12.66 12.12
CA PRO A 184 -24.79 -11.83 12.80
C PRO A 184 -24.06 -10.65 13.47
N CYS A 185 -24.18 -9.44 12.93
CA CYS A 185 -24.01 -8.24 13.73
C CYS A 185 -25.29 -8.08 14.55
N HIS A 186 -25.22 -8.39 15.85
CA HIS A 186 -26.33 -8.22 16.76
C HIS A 186 -26.75 -6.74 16.78
N GLN A 187 -28.03 -6.49 16.48
CA GLN A 187 -28.65 -5.19 16.66
C GLN A 187 -28.73 -4.83 18.15
N GLY A 188 -28.43 -3.57 18.43
CA GLY A 188 -28.74 -2.81 19.63
C GLY A 188 -28.27 -1.39 19.33
N VAL A 189 -29.13 -0.39 19.11
CA VAL A 189 -30.49 -0.14 19.62
C VAL A 189 -31.54 -0.15 18.51
#